data_AF-A0A484B6Z1-F1
#
_entry.id   AF-A0A484B6Z1-F1
#
_cell.length_a   1.000
_cell.length_b   1.000
_cell.length_c   1.000
_cell.angle_alpha   90.00
_cell.angle_beta   90.00
_cell.angle_gamma   90.00
#
_symmetry.space_group_name_H-M   'P 1'
#
loop_
_entity.id
_entity.type
_entity.pdbx_description
1 polymer ?
#
loop_
_entity_poly.entity_id
_entity_poly.type
_entity_poly.pdbx_seq_one_letter_code
_entity_poly.pdbx_strand_id
1 'polypeptide(L)'
;MDYHPKEILATCVFVACKVEEFNVSINQFVNNIKGDRNKATDIVLSNELLLIGQLNYYLTIHNPFRPIEGFLIDIKTRSNMQNPERLRPQIDSFIDSTFFTDACLLHTPSQIGLAAVLHAASKEQENLDSYVTDLLFVSAREKLPGLIDAVRKIRMLVKNYQQPDREKVKAIEKKLDKCRNQNNNPDSELYKERLRRLYTDEDDLPAEDGSFHIADVSSDASAMNISQ
;
A
#
# COMPACT_ATOMS: atom_id res chain seq x y z
N MET A 1 13.99 -2.00 7.86
CA MET A 1 15.25 -1.28 8.16
C MET A 1 15.95 -0.85 6.88
N ASP A 2 15.73 -1.56 5.77
CA ASP A 2 16.39 -1.28 4.49
C ASP A 2 15.93 0.00 3.81
N TYR A 3 14.63 0.28 3.85
CA TYR A 3 14.06 1.50 3.28
C TYR A 3 13.26 2.24 4.35
N HIS A 4 13.39 3.57 4.39
CA HIS A 4 12.72 4.37 5.39
C HIS A 4 11.25 4.57 5.00
N PRO A 5 10.28 4.29 5.89
CA PRO A 5 8.86 4.26 5.53
C PRO A 5 8.35 5.63 5.06
N LYS A 6 8.88 6.73 5.58
CA LYS A 6 8.55 8.10 5.10
C LYS A 6 8.90 8.33 3.63
N GLU A 7 10.01 7.75 3.18
CA GLU A 7 10.52 7.89 1.81
C GLU A 7 9.71 7.02 0.85
N ILE A 8 9.46 5.76 1.26
CA ILE A 8 8.60 4.84 0.53
C ILE A 8 7.16 5.37 0.44
N LEU A 9 6.62 5.96 1.51
CA LEU A 9 5.28 6.57 1.51
C LEU A 9 5.15 7.64 0.43
N ALA A 10 6.10 8.58 0.37
CA ALA A 10 6.09 9.64 -0.65
C ALA A 10 6.18 9.04 -2.06
N THR A 11 7.01 8.01 -2.24
CA THR A 11 7.15 7.29 -3.50
C THR A 11 5.86 6.57 -3.91
N CYS A 12 5.18 5.90 -2.97
CA CYS A 12 3.90 5.23 -3.22
C CYS A 12 2.83 6.22 -3.69
N VAL A 13 2.72 7.39 -3.05
CA VAL A 13 1.74 8.41 -3.47
C VAL A 13 2.07 8.93 -4.87
N PHE A 14 3.35 9.20 -5.18
CA PHE A 14 3.75 9.66 -6.50
C PHE A 14 3.49 8.62 -7.60
N VAL A 15 3.83 7.35 -7.35
CA VAL A 15 3.53 6.25 -8.28
C VAL A 15 2.03 6.07 -8.46
N ALA A 16 1.24 6.15 -7.39
CA ALA A 16 -0.22 6.10 -7.49
C ALA A 16 -0.78 7.22 -8.38
N CYS A 17 -0.25 8.44 -8.29
CA CYS A 17 -0.64 9.53 -9.20
C CYS A 17 -0.39 9.17 -10.67
N LYS A 18 0.75 8.55 -10.99
CA LYS A 18 1.05 8.12 -12.36
C LYS A 18 0.12 7.00 -12.83
N VAL A 19 -0.13 6.01 -11.98
CA VAL A 19 -0.97 4.84 -12.29
C VAL A 19 -2.44 5.21 -12.49
N GLU A 20 -2.97 6.10 -11.65
CA GLU A 20 -4.36 6.57 -11.72
C GLU A 20 -4.56 7.76 -12.68
N GLU A 21 -3.56 8.03 -13.54
CA GLU A 21 -3.58 9.11 -14.53
C GLU A 21 -3.83 10.51 -13.94
N PHE A 22 -3.48 10.70 -12.66
CA PHE A 22 -3.52 11.99 -11.99
C PHE A 22 -2.28 12.80 -12.34
N ASN A 23 -2.39 13.61 -13.40
CA ASN A 23 -1.28 14.34 -14.00
C ASN A 23 -0.69 15.41 -13.06
N VAL A 24 0.39 15.04 -12.35
CA VAL A 24 1.15 15.93 -11.46
C VAL A 24 2.63 15.77 -11.76
N SER A 25 3.31 16.88 -12.03
CA SER A 25 4.77 16.89 -12.18
C SER A 25 5.47 16.63 -10.85
N ILE A 26 6.68 16.07 -10.88
CA ILE A 26 7.46 15.82 -9.66
C ILE A 26 7.68 17.10 -8.83
N ASN A 27 7.91 18.24 -9.49
CA ASN A 27 8.05 19.54 -8.82
C ASN A 27 6.78 19.99 -8.10
N GLN A 28 5.61 19.78 -8.71
CA GLN A 28 4.32 20.07 -8.06
C GLN A 28 4.07 19.11 -6.89
N PHE A 29 4.44 17.83 -7.03
CA PHE A 29 4.29 16.83 -5.99
C PHE A 29 5.13 17.19 -4.75
N VAL A 30 6.43 17.43 -4.91
CA VAL A 30 7.34 17.71 -3.78
C VAL A 30 7.08 19.05 -3.10
N ASN A 31 6.38 19.99 -3.76
CA ASN A 31 5.93 21.22 -3.11
C ASN A 31 4.98 20.98 -1.93
N ASN A 32 4.30 19.83 -1.89
CA ASN A 32 3.44 19.43 -0.77
C ASN A 32 4.22 18.76 0.37
N ILE A 33 5.50 18.46 0.17
CA ILE A 33 6.35 17.79 1.16
C ILE A 33 7.09 18.85 1.97
N LYS A 34 7.05 18.73 3.29
CA LYS A 34 7.82 19.59 4.20
C LYS A 34 9.29 19.16 4.22
N GLY A 35 10.20 20.12 4.07
CA GLY A 35 11.64 19.93 4.16
C GLY A 35 12.38 20.31 2.87
N ASP A 36 13.52 19.66 2.64
CA ASP A 36 14.32 19.85 1.43
C ASP A 36 13.65 19.17 0.23
N ARG A 37 13.23 20.00 -0.73
CA ARG A 37 12.52 19.55 -1.94
C ARG A 37 13.43 18.85 -2.92
N ASN A 38 14.69 19.27 -3.05
CA ASN A 38 15.64 18.65 -3.98
C ASN A 38 15.92 17.22 -3.53
N LYS A 39 16.22 17.06 -2.24
CA LYS A 39 16.39 15.75 -1.62
C LYS A 39 15.14 14.88 -1.75
N ALA A 40 13.94 15.45 -1.57
CA ALA A 40 12.69 14.71 -1.74
C ALA A 40 12.49 14.21 -3.19
N THR A 41 12.83 15.04 -4.19
CA THR A 41 12.81 14.66 -5.60
C THR A 41 13.72 13.46 -5.86
N ASP A 42 14.99 13.54 -5.43
CA ASP A 42 15.96 12.48 -5.65
C ASP A 42 15.53 11.16 -4.99
N ILE A 43 14.98 11.24 -3.78
CA ILE A 43 14.46 10.08 -3.04
C ILE A 43 13.28 9.43 -3.76
N VAL A 44 12.32 10.22 -4.22
CA VAL A 44 11.12 9.69 -4.90
C VAL A 44 11.50 9.04 -6.23
N LEU A 45 12.35 9.70 -7.02
CA LEU A 45 12.78 9.17 -8.32
C LEU A 45 13.66 7.92 -8.19
N SER A 46 14.58 7.90 -7.22
CA SER A 46 15.47 6.75 -7.00
C SER A 46 14.72 5.51 -6.51
N ASN A 47 13.67 5.69 -5.70
CA ASN A 47 12.86 4.57 -5.18
C ASN A 47 11.72 4.15 -6.12
N GLU A 48 11.44 4.90 -7.18
CA GLU A 48 10.30 4.64 -8.06
C GLU A 48 10.39 3.24 -8.70
N LEU A 49 11.48 2.95 -9.40
CA LEU A 49 11.67 1.66 -10.07
C LEU A 49 11.74 0.51 -9.06
N LEU A 50 12.39 0.75 -7.92
CA LEU A 50 12.45 -0.20 -6.81
C LEU A 50 11.05 -0.58 -6.34
N LEU A 51 10.19 0.41 -6.07
CA LEU A 51 8.83 0.18 -5.59
C LEU A 51 8.01 -0.64 -6.58
N ILE A 52 8.06 -0.27 -7.87
CA ILE A 52 7.35 -0.99 -8.94
C ILE A 52 7.83 -2.44 -9.01
N GLY A 53 9.14 -2.68 -8.90
CA GLY A 53 9.72 -4.02 -8.84
C GLY A 53 9.23 -4.82 -7.63
N GLN A 54 9.15 -4.20 -6.45
CA GLN A 54 8.64 -4.86 -5.24
C GLN A 54 7.14 -5.18 -5.29
N LEU A 55 6.38 -4.44 -6.08
CA LEU A 55 4.97 -4.74 -6.38
C LEU A 55 4.81 -5.83 -7.45
N ASN A 56 5.91 -6.42 -7.93
CA ASN A 56 5.92 -7.38 -9.05
C ASN A 56 5.20 -6.82 -10.29
N TYR A 57 5.29 -5.50 -10.51
CA TYR A 57 4.60 -4.80 -11.60
C TYR A 57 3.07 -4.89 -11.58
N TYR A 58 2.45 -5.35 -10.48
CA TYR A 58 1.01 -5.30 -10.27
C TYR A 58 0.59 -3.92 -9.77
N LEU A 59 0.41 -2.99 -10.71
CA LEU A 59 0.11 -1.59 -10.40
C LEU A 59 -1.39 -1.29 -10.31
N THR A 60 -2.24 -2.11 -10.93
CA THR A 60 -3.70 -1.90 -10.90
C THR A 60 -4.28 -2.33 -9.55
N ILE A 61 -4.79 -1.36 -8.79
CA ILE A 61 -5.43 -1.59 -7.48
C ILE A 61 -6.92 -1.30 -7.59
N HIS A 62 -7.76 -2.27 -7.22
CA HIS A 62 -9.21 -2.09 -7.22
C HIS A 62 -9.70 -1.57 -5.86
N ASN A 63 -10.16 -0.33 -5.83
CA ASN A 63 -10.66 0.34 -4.62
C ASN A 63 -12.16 0.09 -4.35
N PRO A 64 -12.61 0.14 -3.08
CA PRO A 64 -14.00 -0.14 -2.70
C PRO A 64 -15.00 0.96 -3.08
N PHE A 65 -14.53 2.15 -3.49
CA PHE A 65 -15.39 3.30 -3.82
C PHE A 65 -16.35 3.02 -4.98
N ARG A 66 -15.88 2.35 -6.05
CA ARG A 66 -16.74 2.02 -7.20
C ARG A 66 -17.85 1.02 -6.84
N PRO A 67 -17.57 -0.10 -6.14
CA PRO A 67 -18.61 -0.98 -5.61
C PRO A 67 -19.64 -0.29 -4.70
N ILE A 68 -19.20 0.64 -3.85
CA ILE A 68 -20.08 1.41 -2.97
C ILE A 68 -21.12 2.20 -3.77
N GLU A 69 -20.69 2.93 -4.80
CA GLU A 69 -21.63 3.66 -5.67
C GLU A 69 -22.60 2.69 -6.36
N GLY A 70 -22.12 1.55 -6.81
CA GLY A 70 -22.96 0.49 -7.36
C GLY A 70 -24.04 0.03 -6.38
N PHE A 71 -23.67 -0.27 -5.13
CA PHE A 71 -24.63 -0.66 -4.10
C PHE A 71 -25.60 0.46 -3.75
N LEU A 72 -25.16 1.72 -3.68
CA LEU A 72 -26.06 2.85 -3.38
C LEU A 72 -27.09 3.06 -4.50
N ILE A 73 -26.69 2.96 -5.77
CA ILE A 73 -27.61 3.03 -6.92
C ILE A 73 -28.61 1.86 -6.87
N ASP A 74 -28.12 0.67 -6.56
CA ASP A 74 -28.93 -0.53 -6.51
C ASP A 74 -29.96 -0.51 -5.37
N ILE A 75 -29.56 -0.01 -4.20
CA ILE A 75 -30.46 0.23 -3.05
C ILE A 75 -31.51 1.27 -3.42
N LYS A 76 -31.15 2.37 -4.08
CA LYS A 76 -32.12 3.39 -4.52
C LYS A 76 -33.18 2.86 -5.48
N THR A 77 -32.83 1.87 -6.30
CA THR A 77 -33.72 1.38 -7.38
C THR A 77 -34.51 0.14 -6.97
N ARG A 78 -33.94 -0.74 -6.13
CA ARG A 78 -34.53 -2.04 -5.80
C ARG A 78 -34.97 -2.21 -4.35
N SER A 79 -34.57 -1.31 -3.44
CA SER A 79 -34.98 -1.36 -2.03
C SER A 79 -36.05 -0.33 -1.70
N ASN A 80 -36.77 -0.54 -0.60
CA ASN A 80 -37.77 0.42 -0.08
C ASN A 80 -37.15 1.57 0.74
N MET A 81 -35.82 1.72 0.72
CA MET A 81 -35.14 2.76 1.51
C MET A 81 -35.36 4.14 0.86
N GLN A 82 -36.03 5.05 1.58
CA GLN A 82 -36.40 6.36 1.04
C GLN A 82 -35.19 7.27 0.76
N ASN A 83 -34.17 7.26 1.63
CA ASN A 83 -32.99 8.10 1.48
C ASN A 83 -31.69 7.34 1.76
N PRO A 84 -31.11 6.64 0.76
CA PRO A 84 -29.82 5.94 0.87
C PRO A 84 -28.62 6.86 1.06
N GLU A 85 -28.74 8.13 0.66
CA GLU A 85 -27.63 9.10 0.75
C GLU A 85 -27.22 9.41 2.19
N ARG A 86 -28.12 9.26 3.16
CA ARG A 86 -27.78 9.43 4.58
C ARG A 86 -26.72 8.46 5.09
N LEU A 87 -26.52 7.33 4.39
CA LEU A 87 -25.52 6.34 4.77
C LEU A 87 -24.09 6.82 4.49
N ARG A 88 -23.90 7.77 3.56
CA ARG A 88 -22.57 8.19 3.08
C ARG A 88 -21.59 8.58 4.19
N PRO A 89 -21.94 9.44 5.16
CA PRO A 89 -20.99 9.82 6.21
C PRO A 89 -20.47 8.63 7.03
N GLN A 90 -21.34 7.65 7.30
CA GLN A 90 -20.98 6.43 8.02
C GLN A 90 -20.19 5.46 7.13
N ILE A 91 -20.49 5.40 5.82
CA ILE A 91 -19.73 4.62 4.85
C ILE A 91 -18.31 5.18 4.74
N ASP A 92 -18.16 6.49 4.54
CA ASP A 92 -16.85 7.14 4.39
C ASP A 92 -15.99 6.94 5.63
N SER A 93 -16.57 7.17 6.82
CA SER A 93 -15.88 6.92 8.09
C SER A 93 -15.46 5.45 8.29
N PHE A 94 -16.30 4.51 7.87
CA PHE A 94 -15.97 3.09 7.94
C PHE A 94 -14.85 2.72 6.97
N ILE A 95 -14.90 3.23 5.73
CA ILE A 95 -13.88 2.99 4.70
C ILE A 95 -12.52 3.58 5.11
N ASP A 96 -12.49 4.79 5.63
CA ASP A 96 -11.26 5.38 6.17
C ASP A 96 -10.65 4.49 7.25
N SER A 97 -11.49 3.90 8.09
CA SER A 97 -11.05 2.97 9.14
C SER A 97 -10.50 1.65 8.57
N THR A 98 -10.97 1.21 7.40
CA THR A 98 -10.46 -0.03 6.76
C THR A 98 -9.02 0.11 6.28
N PHE A 99 -8.60 1.30 5.84
CA PHE A 99 -7.22 1.55 5.37
C PHE A 99 -6.17 1.49 6.48
N PHE A 100 -6.58 1.54 7.75
CA PHE A 100 -5.70 1.30 8.89
C PHE A 100 -5.59 -0.18 9.30
N THR A 101 -6.15 -1.09 8.49
CA THR A 101 -6.17 -2.53 8.75
C THR A 101 -5.74 -3.30 7.50
N ASP A 102 -5.56 -4.62 7.64
CA ASP A 102 -5.24 -5.51 6.52
C ASP A 102 -6.46 -5.85 5.64
N ALA A 103 -7.61 -5.20 5.82
CA ALA A 103 -8.84 -5.53 5.11
C ALA A 103 -8.67 -5.50 3.58
N CYS A 104 -7.96 -4.51 3.04
CA CYS A 104 -7.69 -4.37 1.60
C CYS A 104 -6.79 -5.48 1.02
N LEU A 105 -6.03 -6.19 1.87
CA LEU A 105 -5.18 -7.30 1.47
C LEU A 105 -5.90 -8.66 1.60
N LEU A 106 -6.89 -8.74 2.50
CA LEU A 106 -7.58 -9.98 2.85
C LEU A 106 -8.93 -10.17 2.17
N HIS A 107 -9.57 -9.08 1.73
CA HIS A 107 -10.93 -9.09 1.21
C HIS A 107 -11.07 -8.34 -0.11
N THR A 108 -12.04 -8.75 -0.92
CA THR A 108 -12.31 -8.11 -2.21
C THR A 108 -12.94 -6.72 -1.99
N PRO A 109 -12.73 -5.74 -2.91
CA PRO A 109 -13.28 -4.40 -2.77
C PRO A 109 -14.82 -4.38 -2.69
N SER A 110 -15.50 -5.30 -3.37
CA SER A 110 -16.96 -5.43 -3.27
C SER A 110 -17.42 -5.93 -1.90
N GLN A 111 -16.68 -6.83 -1.25
CA GLN A 111 -16.98 -7.26 0.12
C GLN A 111 -16.75 -6.13 1.13
N ILE A 112 -15.67 -5.36 0.96
CA ILE A 112 -15.39 -4.17 1.79
C ILE A 112 -16.48 -3.12 1.61
N GLY A 113 -16.86 -2.83 0.36
CA GLY A 113 -17.93 -1.89 0.04
C GLY A 113 -19.28 -2.32 0.63
N LEU A 114 -19.64 -3.60 0.50
CA LEU A 114 -20.86 -4.13 1.10
C LEU A 114 -20.81 -4.06 2.64
N ALA A 115 -19.68 -4.40 3.24
CA ALA A 115 -19.50 -4.31 4.69
C ALA A 115 -19.68 -2.86 5.19
N ALA A 116 -19.19 -1.87 4.45
CA ALA A 116 -19.37 -0.46 4.76
C ALA A 116 -20.84 -0.03 4.69
N VAL A 117 -21.54 -0.39 3.62
CA VAL A 117 -22.98 -0.08 3.44
C VAL A 117 -23.82 -0.72 4.54
N LEU A 118 -23.60 -2.01 4.84
CA LEU A 118 -24.31 -2.71 5.91
C LEU A 118 -23.96 -2.17 7.30
N HIS A 119 -22.71 -1.74 7.51
CA HIS A 119 -22.31 -1.07 8.75
C HIS A 119 -23.07 0.24 8.93
N ALA A 120 -23.11 1.08 7.89
CA ALA A 120 -23.82 2.34 7.89
C ALA A 120 -25.32 2.16 8.12
N ALA A 121 -25.96 1.22 7.42
CA ALA A 121 -27.38 0.93 7.62
C ALA A 121 -27.67 0.51 9.06
N SER A 122 -26.84 -0.35 9.64
CA SER A 122 -26.94 -0.76 11.05
C SER A 122 -26.76 0.42 12.03
N LYS A 123 -25.98 1.45 11.70
CA LYS A 123 -25.81 2.66 12.51
C LYS A 123 -27.01 3.60 12.41
N GLU A 124 -27.58 3.72 11.22
CA GLU A 124 -28.76 4.54 10.92
C GLU A 124 -30.09 3.82 11.23
N GLN A 125 -30.03 2.65 11.88
CA GLN A 125 -31.17 1.80 12.24
C GLN A 125 -32.03 1.35 11.05
N GLU A 126 -31.40 1.19 9.89
CA GLU A 126 -32.03 0.70 8.66
C GLU A 126 -31.82 -0.80 8.48
N ASN A 127 -32.87 -1.50 8.06
CA ASN A 127 -32.81 -2.93 7.78
C ASN A 127 -32.61 -3.18 6.28
N LEU A 128 -31.41 -3.66 5.92
CA LEU A 128 -31.06 -4.07 4.56
C LEU A 128 -30.91 -5.60 4.43
N ASP A 129 -31.41 -6.38 5.39
CA ASP A 129 -31.25 -7.84 5.36
C ASP A 129 -31.97 -8.47 4.16
N SER A 130 -33.21 -8.03 3.88
CA SER A 130 -33.97 -8.47 2.71
C SER A 130 -33.29 -8.10 1.40
N TYR A 131 -32.59 -6.97 1.34
CA TYR A 131 -31.80 -6.58 0.17
C TYR A 131 -30.65 -7.58 -0.08
N VAL A 132 -29.98 -8.05 0.97
CA VAL A 132 -28.91 -9.04 0.84
C VAL A 132 -29.47 -10.42 0.47
N THR A 133 -30.51 -10.89 1.16
CA THR A 133 -31.04 -12.25 1.00
C THR A 133 -31.92 -12.42 -0.24
N ASP A 134 -32.75 -11.42 -0.53
CA ASP A 134 -33.86 -11.54 -1.49
C ASP A 134 -33.58 -10.82 -2.80
N LEU A 135 -32.55 -9.97 -2.89
CA LEU A 135 -32.19 -9.25 -4.12
C LEU A 135 -30.77 -9.56 -4.61
N LEU A 136 -29.75 -9.46 -3.75
CA LEU A 136 -28.35 -9.64 -4.15
C LEU A 136 -27.98 -11.10 -4.42
N PHE A 137 -28.41 -12.03 -3.55
CA PHE A 137 -27.93 -13.43 -3.57
C PHE A 137 -29.00 -14.46 -3.98
N VAL A 138 -30.08 -14.05 -4.64
CA VAL A 138 -31.16 -14.96 -5.08
C VAL A 138 -30.63 -16.15 -5.88
N SER A 139 -29.69 -15.89 -6.79
CA SER A 139 -29.12 -16.90 -7.70
C SER A 139 -27.92 -17.66 -7.10
N ALA A 140 -27.46 -17.30 -5.89
CA ALA A 140 -26.24 -17.84 -5.28
C ALA A 140 -26.38 -17.97 -3.75
N ARG A 141 -27.54 -18.45 -3.28
CA ARG A 141 -27.86 -18.56 -1.84
C ARG A 141 -26.86 -19.40 -1.06
N GLU A 142 -26.23 -20.37 -1.71
CA GLU A 142 -25.20 -21.22 -1.14
C GLU A 142 -23.93 -20.47 -0.72
N LYS A 143 -23.66 -19.30 -1.32
CA LYS A 143 -22.49 -18.46 -1.00
C LYS A 143 -22.75 -17.44 0.11
N LEU A 144 -24.02 -17.26 0.50
CA LEU A 144 -24.44 -16.28 1.49
C LEU A 144 -23.72 -16.46 2.86
N PRO A 145 -23.53 -17.69 3.40
CA PRO A 145 -22.81 -17.86 4.66
C PRO A 145 -21.37 -17.35 4.61
N GLY A 146 -20.66 -17.59 3.50
CA GLY A 146 -19.29 -17.12 3.31
C GLY A 146 -19.19 -15.60 3.21
N LEU A 147 -20.18 -14.96 2.58
CA LEU A 147 -20.26 -13.50 2.52
C LEU A 147 -20.51 -12.90 3.92
N ILE A 148 -21.46 -13.45 4.67
CA ILE A 148 -21.77 -12.98 6.03
C ILE A 148 -20.53 -13.09 6.91
N ASP A 149 -19.78 -14.19 6.80
CA ASP A 149 -18.53 -14.38 7.52
C ASP A 149 -17.46 -13.35 7.11
N ALA A 150 -17.30 -13.09 5.80
CA ALA A 150 -16.38 -12.06 5.31
C ALA A 150 -16.74 -10.66 5.84
N VAL A 151 -18.03 -10.26 5.76
CA VAL A 151 -18.51 -8.98 6.29
C VAL A 151 -18.27 -8.89 7.80
N ARG A 152 -18.52 -9.97 8.54
CA ARG A 152 -18.25 -10.02 9.98
C ARG A 152 -16.77 -9.83 10.28
N LYS A 153 -15.88 -10.52 9.56
CA LYS A 153 -14.42 -10.40 9.69
C LYS A 153 -13.95 -8.97 9.43
N ILE A 154 -14.41 -8.33 8.36
CA ILE A 154 -14.08 -6.93 8.04
C ILE A 154 -14.52 -5.99 9.18
N ARG A 155 -15.76 -6.14 9.69
CA ARG A 155 -16.24 -5.33 10.81
C ARG A 155 -15.41 -5.55 12.08
N MET A 156 -14.94 -6.77 12.33
CA MET A 156 -14.07 -7.07 13.48
C MET A 156 -12.67 -6.46 13.32
N LEU A 157 -12.08 -6.50 12.13
CA LEU A 157 -10.78 -5.86 11.86
C LEU A 157 -10.86 -4.36 12.17
N VAL A 158 -11.87 -3.68 11.63
CA VAL A 158 -12.09 -2.24 11.85
C VAL A 158 -12.34 -1.94 13.33
N LYS A 159 -13.16 -2.75 14.01
CA LYS A 159 -13.48 -2.55 15.44
C LYS A 159 -12.25 -2.74 16.35
N ASN A 160 -11.37 -3.67 16.01
CA ASN A 160 -10.21 -4.01 16.82
C ASN A 160 -9.00 -3.12 16.54
N TYR A 161 -9.06 -2.27 15.52
CA TYR A 161 -7.99 -1.33 15.22
C TYR A 161 -7.78 -0.37 16.41
N GLN A 162 -6.52 -0.22 16.81
CA GLN A 162 -6.10 0.72 17.83
C GLN A 162 -5.02 1.61 17.24
N GLN A 163 -5.23 2.92 17.31
CA GLN A 163 -4.24 3.87 16.86
C GLN A 163 -2.95 3.70 17.68
N PRO A 164 -1.77 3.61 17.03
CA PRO A 164 -0.52 3.45 17.74
C PRO A 164 -0.24 4.68 18.61
N ASP A 165 0.19 4.42 19.84
CA ASP A 165 0.58 5.46 20.79
C ASP A 165 1.80 6.25 20.29
N ARG A 166 1.69 7.58 20.32
CA ARG A 166 2.71 8.50 19.79
C ARG A 166 4.05 8.34 20.50
N GLU A 167 4.06 8.05 21.79
CA GLU A 167 5.31 7.86 22.53
C GLU A 167 6.03 6.59 22.08
N LYS A 168 5.28 5.50 21.89
CA LYS A 168 5.80 4.25 21.34
C LYS A 168 6.32 4.42 19.92
N VAL A 169 5.60 5.16 19.07
CA VAL A 169 6.04 5.48 17.71
C VAL A 169 7.39 6.22 17.74
N LYS A 170 7.52 7.28 18.55
CA LYS A 170 8.79 8.02 18.69
C LYS A 170 9.93 7.16 19.20
N ALA A 171 9.67 6.24 20.13
CA ALA A 171 10.69 5.32 20.61
C ALA A 171 11.16 4.35 19.52
N ILE A 172 10.24 3.86 18.69
CA ILE A 172 10.55 3.01 17.53
C ILE A 172 11.29 3.79 16.44
N GLU A 173 10.90 5.02 16.15
CA GLU A 173 11.61 5.91 15.21
C GLU A 173 13.08 6.09 15.63
N LYS A 174 13.34 6.42 16.90
CA LYS A 174 14.71 6.52 17.44
C LYS A 174 15.50 5.22 17.32
N LYS A 175 14.82 4.07 17.40
CA LYS A 175 15.46 2.76 17.21
C LYS A 175 15.75 2.50 15.74
N LEU A 176 14.81 2.85 14.85
CA LEU A 176 14.94 2.73 13.40
C LEU A 176 16.14 3.53 12.87
N ASP A 177 16.35 4.74 13.38
CA ASP A 177 17.50 5.58 13.00
C ASP A 177 18.84 4.89 13.26
N LYS A 178 18.93 4.09 14.33
CA LYS A 178 20.16 3.38 14.71
C LYS A 178 20.41 2.11 13.91
N CYS A 179 19.36 1.47 13.41
CA CYS A 179 19.46 0.20 12.69
C CYS A 179 19.12 0.33 11.21
N ARG A 180 19.02 1.56 10.68
CA ARG A 180 18.81 1.82 9.26
C ARG A 180 19.97 1.26 8.43
N ASN A 181 19.64 0.58 7.34
CA ASN A 181 20.65 0.09 6.38
C ASN A 181 21.34 1.29 5.70
N GLN A 182 22.65 1.41 5.90
CA GLN A 182 23.42 2.55 5.38
C GLN A 182 23.69 2.46 3.87
N ASN A 183 23.58 1.28 3.25
CA ASN A 183 23.74 1.12 1.81
C ASN A 183 22.59 1.74 1.02
N ASN A 184 21.41 1.83 1.64
CA ASN A 184 20.19 2.38 1.05
C ASN A 184 19.79 3.71 1.70
N ASN A 185 20.69 4.33 2.46
CA ASN A 185 20.44 5.60 3.11
C ASN A 185 20.92 6.75 2.19
N PRO A 186 20.04 7.62 1.68
CA PRO A 186 20.43 8.75 0.83
C PRO A 186 21.46 9.70 1.46
N ASP A 187 21.52 9.74 2.78
CA ASP A 187 22.47 10.56 3.54
C ASP A 187 23.86 9.91 3.67
N SER A 188 23.98 8.61 3.42
CA SER A 188 25.23 7.86 3.54
C SER A 188 26.13 8.08 2.33
N GLU A 189 27.43 8.26 2.57
CA GLU A 189 28.42 8.38 1.49
C GLU A 189 28.47 7.13 0.61
N LEU A 190 28.22 5.94 1.18
CA LEU A 190 28.15 4.68 0.42
C LEU A 190 27.04 4.68 -0.65
N TYR A 191 25.88 5.26 -0.32
CA TYR A 191 24.77 5.37 -1.27
C TYR A 191 25.11 6.37 -2.38
N LYS A 192 25.69 7.52 -2.03
CA LYS A 192 26.10 8.54 -3.00
C LYS A 192 27.20 8.02 -3.93
N GLU A 193 28.15 7.27 -3.40
CA GLU A 193 29.22 6.64 -4.17
C GLU A 193 28.66 5.59 -5.13
N ARG A 194 27.76 4.73 -4.66
CA ARG A 194 27.07 3.76 -5.52
C ARG A 194 26.29 4.44 -6.64
N LEU A 195 25.59 5.52 -6.32
CA LEU A 195 24.82 6.28 -7.30
C LEU A 195 25.74 6.94 -8.33
N ARG A 196 26.87 7.52 -7.91
CA ARG A 196 27.90 8.05 -8.83
C ARG A 196 28.42 6.95 -9.75
N ARG A 197 28.82 5.78 -9.23
CA ARG A 197 29.29 4.66 -10.04
C ARG A 197 28.26 4.19 -11.07
N LEU A 198 26.97 4.31 -10.78
CA LEU A 198 25.89 3.91 -11.70
C LEU A 198 25.65 4.91 -12.84
N TYR A 199 25.97 6.20 -12.61
CA TYR A 199 25.77 7.29 -13.58
C TYR A 199 27.07 7.79 -14.21
N THR A 200 28.22 7.21 -13.84
CA THR A 200 29.50 7.46 -14.53
C THR A 200 29.58 6.42 -15.65
N ASP A 201 29.63 6.87 -16.91
CA ASP A 201 29.89 5.97 -18.05
C ASP A 201 31.25 5.28 -17.83
N GLU A 202 31.41 4.02 -18.25
CA GLU A 202 32.66 3.25 -18.01
C GLU A 202 33.93 3.99 -18.50
N ASP A 203 33.78 4.89 -19.49
CA ASP A 203 34.85 5.69 -20.07
C ASP A 203 35.31 6.90 -19.19
N ASP A 204 34.55 7.27 -18.16
CA ASP A 204 34.84 8.41 -17.24
C ASP A 204 35.32 7.96 -15.85
N LEU A 205 35.50 6.65 -15.63
CA LEU A 205 36.07 6.12 -14.38
C LEU A 205 37.58 6.43 -14.32
N PRO A 206 38.08 7.16 -13.30
CA PRO A 206 39.52 7.31 -13.12
C PRO A 206 40.12 5.92 -12.89
N ALA A 207 41.16 5.59 -13.67
CA ALA A 207 41.87 4.31 -13.56
C ALA A 207 42.19 4.02 -12.09
N GLU A 208 41.66 2.90 -11.58
CA GLU A 208 41.99 2.45 -10.23
C GLU A 208 43.49 2.19 -10.17
N ASP A 209 44.20 3.05 -9.43
CA ASP A 209 45.62 2.89 -9.17
C ASP A 209 45.81 1.60 -8.37
N GLY A 210 46.47 0.63 -8.99
CA GLY A 210 46.54 -0.75 -8.52
C GLY A 210 47.26 -0.86 -7.18
N SER A 211 46.51 -1.00 -6.09
CA SER A 211 46.93 -1.77 -4.91
C SER A 211 45.74 -2.08 -3.99
N PHE A 212 44.95 -3.09 -4.34
CA PHE A 212 44.18 -3.82 -3.33
C PHE A 212 44.56 -5.29 -3.38
N HIS A 213 45.20 -5.74 -2.30
CA HIS A 213 45.49 -7.15 -2.06
C HIS A 213 44.19 -7.95 -2.09
N ILE A 214 44.06 -8.84 -3.06
CA ILE A 214 43.06 -9.91 -3.03
C ILE A 214 43.52 -10.91 -1.97
N ALA A 215 42.82 -10.93 -0.83
CA ALA A 215 42.84 -12.10 0.02
C ALA A 215 42.00 -13.19 -0.66
N ASP A 216 42.69 -14.22 -1.14
CA ASP A 216 42.13 -15.46 -1.66
C ASP A 216 41.07 -16.04 -0.71
N VAL A 217 39.84 -16.22 -1.23
CA VAL A 217 38.95 -17.29 -0.79
C VAL A 217 38.16 -17.83 -1.99
N SER A 218 38.87 -18.43 -2.95
CA SER A 218 38.33 -19.63 -3.61
C SER A 218 38.48 -20.77 -2.59
N SER A 219 37.63 -21.79 -2.44
CA SER A 219 36.72 -22.47 -3.35
C SER A 219 35.94 -23.47 -2.47
N ASP A 220 34.62 -23.55 -2.60
CA ASP A 220 33.97 -24.86 -2.36
C ASP A 220 32.65 -24.96 -3.15
N ALA A 221 32.79 -25.41 -4.39
CA ALA A 221 31.66 -25.78 -5.24
C ALA A 221 32.12 -26.82 -6.25
N SER A 222 32.41 -28.07 -5.84
CA SER A 222 32.34 -29.22 -6.74
C SER A 222 32.20 -30.55 -5.99
N ALA A 223 30.99 -31.11 -5.93
CA ALA A 223 30.79 -32.57 -5.87
C ALA A 223 29.34 -32.93 -6.28
N MET A 224 28.97 -32.68 -7.53
CA MET A 224 27.95 -33.51 -8.21
C MET A 224 28.69 -34.48 -9.12
N ASN A 225 28.86 -35.70 -8.63
CA ASN A 225 29.41 -36.81 -9.39
C ASN A 225 28.23 -37.57 -10.02
N ILE A 226 28.09 -37.48 -11.34
CA ILE A 226 27.27 -38.37 -12.16
C ILE A 226 28.23 -39.19 -13.00
N SER A 227 28.21 -40.52 -12.85
CA SER A 227 28.19 -41.55 -13.92
C SER A 227 28.79 -42.87 -13.44
N GLN A 228 27.94 -43.86 -13.15
CA GLN A 228 27.76 -45.09 -13.94
C GLN A 228 26.54 -45.86 -13.41
#